data_AF-A0A560FM27-F1
#
_entry.id   AF-A0A560FM27-F1
#
_cell.length_a   1.000
_cell.length_b   1.000
_cell.length_c   1.000
_cell.angle_alpha   90.00
_cell.angle_beta   90.00
_cell.angle_gamma   90.00
#
_symmetry.space_group_name_H-M   'P 1'
#
loop_
_entity.id
_entity.type
_entity.pdbx_description
1 polymer ?
#
loop_
_entity_poly.entity_id
_entity_poly.type
_entity_poly.pdbx_seq_one_letter_code
_entity_poly.pdbx_strand_id
1 'polypeptide(L)'
;MSTGIQPTANRSTHFLFDHKVFTVDGCRFILSKTNDEPVMCMKLGKLDVEVPIEKICTEFGIQPKSFDGQLLTMAAKGLRYVREIRPGDTIPNELIDGTASWRVDERHYNVAKGRLTVQLVTWLTGGETVVSSPEQLEQVVEDPGTKVRVHEAFRMIANRLSLAGDPEEEIGLHIDKLAKELSYVEALRERALALHKVRQGLETAHRIYKAERMVKEEIVRMQTLSLPPIADLESRFAQVDAQTGEILAMLRKFDQNISYIREMRDDLHQSLLPWDEVLDGWLTVTVEKSPELEALMKRTYHFLAKRYSQATQWRLATRPAPK
;
A
#
# COMPACT_ATOMS: atom_id res chain seq x y z
N MET A 1 -8.10 28.40 19.15
CA MET A 1 -7.32 28.26 17.91
C MET A 1 -5.89 27.93 18.33
N SER A 2 -5.56 26.65 18.43
CA SER A 2 -4.23 26.22 18.86
C SER A 2 -3.30 26.31 17.66
N THR A 3 -2.49 27.36 17.62
CA THR A 3 -1.32 27.48 16.75
C THR A 3 -0.32 26.42 17.19
N GLY A 4 -0.45 25.21 16.66
CA GLY A 4 0.54 24.17 16.79
C GLY A 4 1.85 24.69 16.21
N ILE A 5 2.89 24.76 17.04
CA ILE A 5 4.25 25.01 16.61
C ILE A 5 4.57 23.92 15.59
N GLN A 6 4.61 24.25 14.30
CA GLN A 6 5.17 23.34 13.32
C GLN A 6 6.63 23.09 13.73
N PRO A 7 7.06 21.83 13.92
CA PRO A 7 8.45 21.56 14.24
C PRO A 7 9.31 22.16 13.13
N THR A 8 10.29 22.97 13.50
CA THR A 8 11.24 23.57 12.55
C THR A 8 11.86 22.45 11.71
N ALA A 9 11.74 22.56 10.39
CA ALA A 9 12.25 21.57 9.45
C ALA A 9 13.70 21.24 9.80
N ASN A 10 13.94 19.96 10.10
CA ASN A 10 15.26 19.48 10.45
C ASN A 10 15.62 18.28 9.59
N ARG A 11 16.91 17.99 9.59
CA ARG A 11 17.53 16.94 8.78
C ARG A 11 17.09 15.50 9.13
N SER A 12 16.44 15.31 10.27
CA SER A 12 15.86 14.01 10.64
C SER A 12 14.42 13.83 10.16
N THR A 13 13.77 14.89 9.66
CA THR A 13 12.36 14.86 9.22
C THR A 13 12.17 15.33 7.78
N HIS A 14 13.16 16.00 7.17
CA HIS A 14 13.07 16.55 5.82
C HIS A 14 14.33 16.25 4.99
N PHE A 15 14.17 16.15 3.67
CA PHE A 15 15.26 15.98 2.69
C PHE A 15 16.00 17.31 2.44
N LEU A 16 16.74 17.79 3.43
CA LEU A 16 17.47 19.05 3.39
C LEU A 16 18.92 18.87 2.92
N PHE A 17 19.12 18.72 1.61
CA PHE A 17 20.46 18.54 1.03
C PHE A 17 21.33 19.80 1.06
N ASP A 18 22.64 19.65 1.27
CA ASP A 18 23.63 20.74 1.27
C ASP A 18 24.24 20.99 -0.11
N HIS A 19 24.47 19.92 -0.89
CA HIS A 19 25.17 20.01 -2.16
C HIS A 19 24.33 20.75 -3.21
N LYS A 20 24.94 21.73 -3.89
CA LYS A 20 24.27 22.58 -4.89
C LYS A 20 23.69 21.82 -6.09
N VAL A 21 24.11 20.58 -6.31
CA VAL A 21 23.50 19.72 -7.35
C VAL A 21 22.01 19.51 -7.10
N PHE A 22 21.55 19.54 -5.85
CA PHE A 22 20.15 19.34 -5.51
C PHE A 22 19.32 20.62 -5.56
N THR A 23 19.95 21.77 -5.84
CA THR A 23 19.24 23.05 -6.04
C THR A 23 18.97 23.35 -7.51
N VAL A 24 19.30 22.43 -8.42
CA VAL A 24 19.06 22.59 -9.86
C VAL A 24 17.56 22.59 -10.18
N ASP A 25 17.17 23.28 -11.25
CA ASP A 25 15.76 23.38 -11.62
C ASP A 25 15.17 21.98 -11.93
N GLY A 26 13.96 21.76 -11.42
CA GLY A 26 13.24 20.51 -11.57
C GLY A 26 13.82 19.31 -10.81
N CYS A 27 14.77 19.53 -9.88
CA CYS A 27 15.35 18.47 -9.05
C CYS A 27 14.27 17.68 -8.30
N ARG A 28 14.21 16.39 -8.57
CA ARG A 28 13.29 15.44 -7.93
C ARG A 28 13.86 14.03 -8.06
N PHE A 29 13.50 13.15 -7.14
CA PHE A 29 13.85 11.73 -7.18
C PHE A 29 12.60 10.94 -7.52
N ILE A 30 12.74 9.98 -8.43
CA ILE A 30 11.66 9.07 -8.87
C ILE A 30 12.24 7.69 -9.14
N LEU A 31 11.38 6.67 -9.26
CA LEU A 31 11.77 5.41 -9.90
C LEU A 31 11.72 5.59 -11.42
N SER A 32 12.81 5.24 -12.11
CA SER A 32 12.89 5.38 -13.56
C SER A 32 11.80 4.55 -14.24
N LYS A 33 11.14 5.15 -15.24
CA LYS A 33 10.14 4.47 -16.06
C LYS A 33 10.73 3.34 -16.91
N THR A 34 12.04 3.25 -17.05
CA THR A 34 12.69 2.23 -17.89
C THR A 34 13.08 0.98 -17.10
N ASN A 35 13.71 1.13 -15.94
CA ASN A 35 14.28 0.01 -15.18
C ASN A 35 13.86 -0.05 -13.71
N ASP A 36 12.98 0.86 -13.26
CA ASP A 36 12.54 1.00 -11.87
C ASP A 36 13.68 1.23 -10.86
N GLU A 37 14.83 1.75 -11.32
CA GLU A 37 15.91 2.18 -10.43
C GLU A 37 15.65 3.60 -9.90
N PRO A 38 16.04 3.91 -8.65
CA PRO A 38 16.02 5.27 -8.12
C PRO A 38 16.92 6.21 -8.93
N VAL A 39 16.32 7.23 -9.53
CA VAL A 39 17.01 8.27 -10.31
C VAL A 39 16.68 9.65 -9.77
N MET A 40 17.63 10.58 -9.93
CA MET A 40 17.37 12.01 -9.84
C MET A 40 17.03 12.54 -11.23
N CYS A 41 15.90 13.21 -11.34
CA CYS A 41 15.55 14.01 -12.50
C CYS A 41 15.94 15.46 -12.28
N MET A 42 16.47 16.09 -13.32
CA MET A 42 16.70 17.53 -13.38
C MET A 42 16.40 18.05 -14.78
N LYS A 43 16.18 19.36 -14.91
CA LYS A 43 16.06 19.99 -16.22
C LYS A 43 17.42 20.36 -16.80
N LEU A 44 17.65 19.93 -18.05
CA LEU A 44 18.73 20.42 -18.90
C LEU A 44 18.12 21.17 -20.08
N GLY A 45 17.99 22.49 -19.94
CA GLY A 45 17.24 23.32 -20.88
C GLY A 45 15.75 23.01 -20.84
N LYS A 46 15.22 22.40 -21.91
CA LYS A 46 13.81 21.97 -22.03
C LYS A 46 13.60 20.47 -21.80
N LEU A 47 14.68 19.72 -21.62
CA LEU A 47 14.63 18.26 -21.47
C LEU A 47 14.75 17.89 -19.99
N ASP A 48 13.98 16.89 -19.56
CA ASP A 48 14.24 16.20 -18.29
C ASP A 48 15.32 15.15 -18.52
N VAL A 49 16.34 15.15 -17.66
CA VAL A 49 17.43 14.17 -17.66
C VAL A 49 17.35 13.33 -16.40
N GLU A 50 17.48 12.01 -16.54
CA GLU A 50 17.53 11.05 -15.43
C GLU A 50 18.99 10.65 -15.13
N VAL A 51 19.41 10.75 -13.87
CA VAL A 51 20.72 10.32 -13.39
C VAL A 51 20.53 9.31 -12.25
N PRO A 52 21.01 8.06 -12.36
CA PRO A 52 20.93 7.07 -11.29
C PRO A 52 21.55 7.57 -9.99
N ILE A 53 20.87 7.38 -8.85
CA ILE A 53 21.35 7.87 -7.55
C ILE A 53 22.77 7.38 -7.22
N GLU A 54 23.09 6.14 -7.58
CA GLU A 54 24.43 5.57 -7.38
C GLU A 54 25.53 6.34 -8.13
N LYS A 55 25.22 6.89 -9.30
CA LYS A 55 26.16 7.68 -10.10
C LYS A 55 26.34 9.09 -9.55
N ILE A 56 25.31 9.68 -8.96
CA ILE A 56 25.36 11.04 -8.39
C ILE A 56 26.51 11.16 -7.38
N CYS A 57 26.67 10.18 -6.48
CA CYS A 57 27.75 10.19 -5.50
C CYS A 57 29.13 10.26 -6.16
N THR A 58 29.33 9.48 -7.22
CA THR A 58 30.62 9.41 -7.93
C THR A 58 30.86 10.65 -8.78
N GLU A 59 29.85 11.10 -9.53
CA GLU A 59 29.95 12.22 -10.48
C GLU A 59 30.12 13.57 -9.78
N PHE A 60 29.48 13.75 -8.62
CA PHE A 60 29.52 15.00 -7.85
C PHE A 60 30.43 14.94 -6.61
N GLY A 61 31.15 13.84 -6.40
CA GLY A 61 32.07 13.70 -5.28
C GLY A 61 31.39 13.69 -3.90
N ILE A 62 30.14 13.25 -3.82
CA ILE A 62 29.39 13.16 -2.56
C ILE A 62 29.79 11.87 -1.85
N GLN A 63 30.39 11.99 -0.66
CA GLN A 63 30.80 10.83 0.11
C GLN A 63 29.57 10.05 0.61
N PRO A 64 29.51 8.71 0.50
CA PRO A 64 28.32 7.94 0.92
C PRO A 64 27.94 8.11 2.40
N LYS A 65 28.94 8.31 3.27
CA LYS A 65 28.74 8.54 4.71
C LYS A 65 28.48 10.00 5.07
N SER A 66 28.64 10.93 4.12
CA SER A 66 28.26 12.33 4.34
C SER A 66 26.75 12.45 4.56
N PHE A 67 26.34 13.61 5.03
CA PHE A 67 24.93 13.89 5.26
C PHE A 67 24.09 13.73 3.98
N ASP A 68 24.52 14.32 2.87
CA ASP A 68 23.83 14.17 1.58
C ASP A 68 23.84 12.73 1.05
N GLY A 69 24.93 11.99 1.27
CA GLY A 69 25.00 10.57 0.91
C GLY A 69 23.98 9.71 1.67
N GLN A 70 23.75 10.01 2.95
CA GLN A 70 22.72 9.35 3.75
C GLN A 70 21.31 9.77 3.31
N LEU A 71 21.09 11.05 3.01
CA LEU A 71 19.81 11.53 2.47
C LEU A 71 19.48 10.90 1.10
N LEU A 72 20.47 10.73 0.21
CA LEU A 72 20.30 10.03 -1.06
C LEU A 72 19.86 8.57 -0.86
N THR A 73 20.50 7.88 0.09
CA THR A 73 20.13 6.51 0.45
C THR A 73 18.70 6.46 0.98
N MET A 74 18.31 7.45 1.79
CA MET A 74 16.96 7.54 2.35
C MET A 74 15.92 7.92 1.29
N ALA A 75 16.26 8.79 0.33
CA ALA A 75 15.39 9.12 -0.80
C ALA A 75 15.15 7.88 -1.66
N ALA A 76 16.20 7.12 -1.99
CA ALA A 76 16.08 5.86 -2.71
C ALA A 76 15.14 4.86 -2.02
N LYS A 77 15.24 4.73 -0.69
CA LYS A 77 14.32 3.88 0.10
C LYS A 77 12.90 4.47 0.16
N GLY A 78 12.77 5.80 0.24
CA GLY A 78 11.52 6.52 0.33
C GLY A 78 10.64 6.35 -0.90
N LEU A 79 11.24 6.16 -2.07
CA LEU A 79 10.54 5.91 -3.33
C LEU A 79 9.76 4.58 -3.36
N ARG A 80 9.91 3.72 -2.34
CA ARG A 80 9.01 2.58 -2.13
C ARG A 80 7.64 3.02 -1.62
N TYR A 81 7.55 4.18 -0.96
CA TYR A 81 6.34 4.65 -0.29
C TYR A 81 5.70 5.85 -0.99
N VAL A 82 6.46 6.59 -1.80
CA VAL A 82 5.97 7.75 -2.53
C VAL A 82 6.45 7.73 -3.98
N ARG A 83 5.69 8.37 -4.88
CA ARG A 83 6.03 8.39 -6.31
C ARG A 83 7.20 9.32 -6.64
N GLU A 84 7.36 10.38 -5.86
CA GLU A 84 8.31 11.44 -6.11
C GLU A 84 8.77 12.01 -4.76
N ILE A 85 10.04 12.38 -4.68
CA ILE A 85 10.63 13.09 -3.54
C ILE A 85 11.35 14.32 -4.08
N ARG A 86 11.10 15.48 -3.49
CA ARG A 86 11.80 16.73 -3.79
C ARG A 86 12.71 17.15 -2.63
N PRO A 87 13.80 17.88 -2.90
CA PRO A 87 14.54 18.57 -1.86
C PRO A 87 13.59 19.46 -1.04
N GLY A 88 13.65 19.33 0.28
CA GLY A 88 12.75 20.00 1.21
C GLY A 88 11.51 19.22 1.63
N ASP A 89 11.16 18.12 0.94
CA ASP A 89 10.02 17.29 1.32
C ASP A 89 10.26 16.60 2.66
N THR A 90 9.17 16.28 3.36
CA THR A 90 9.22 15.42 4.55
C THR A 90 9.65 14.01 4.18
N ILE A 91 10.50 13.42 5.00
CA ILE A 91 10.89 12.01 4.89
C ILE A 91 9.65 11.16 5.18
N PRO A 92 9.36 10.11 4.37
CA PRO A 92 8.26 9.22 4.64
C PRO A 92 8.35 8.63 6.06
N ASN A 93 7.27 8.74 6.83
CA ASN A 93 7.16 8.22 8.19
C ASN A 93 7.43 6.72 8.26
N GLU A 94 7.19 5.96 7.20
CA GLU A 94 7.51 4.53 7.11
C GLU A 94 9.01 4.27 7.34
N LEU A 95 9.86 5.26 7.01
CA LEU A 95 11.31 5.21 7.26
C LEU A 95 11.73 5.74 8.63
N ILE A 96 10.87 6.52 9.30
CA ILE A 96 11.18 7.17 10.58
C ILE A 96 10.69 6.31 11.74
N ASP A 97 9.39 5.99 11.75
CA ASP A 97 8.71 5.33 12.87
C ASP A 97 7.76 4.20 12.43
N GLY A 98 7.68 3.92 11.12
CA GLY A 98 6.83 2.89 10.54
C GLY A 98 5.37 3.29 10.40
N THR A 99 4.97 4.51 10.77
CA THR A 99 3.61 5.00 10.49
C THR A 99 3.46 5.36 9.01
N ALA A 100 2.22 5.34 8.51
CA ALA A 100 1.96 5.68 7.12
C ALA A 100 2.16 7.19 6.85
N SER A 101 2.75 7.53 5.70
CA SER A 101 2.91 8.92 5.24
C SER A 101 1.68 9.48 4.52
N TRP A 102 0.72 8.61 4.24
CA TRP A 102 -0.52 8.93 3.54
C TRP A 102 -1.70 8.90 4.50
N ARG A 103 -2.84 9.44 4.08
CA ARG A 103 -4.04 9.54 4.92
C ARG A 103 -5.14 8.63 4.40
N VAL A 104 -5.99 8.21 5.31
CA VAL A 104 -7.20 7.43 5.02
C VAL A 104 -8.42 8.13 5.56
N ASP A 105 -9.54 7.90 4.88
CA ASP A 105 -10.84 8.40 5.29
C ASP A 105 -11.37 7.64 6.52
N GLU A 106 -12.16 8.33 7.33
CA GLU A 106 -12.78 7.79 8.55
C GLU A 106 -13.61 6.52 8.28
N ARG A 107 -14.22 6.41 7.10
CA ARG A 107 -14.95 5.20 6.69
C ARG A 107 -14.09 3.95 6.75
N HIS A 108 -12.81 4.01 6.36
CA HIS A 108 -11.92 2.84 6.43
C HIS A 108 -11.62 2.42 7.86
N TYR A 109 -11.51 3.40 8.77
CA TYR A 109 -11.37 3.13 10.19
C TYR A 109 -12.63 2.45 10.75
N ASN A 110 -13.82 2.92 10.36
CA ASN A 110 -15.07 2.30 10.79
C ASN A 110 -15.21 0.86 10.29
N VAL A 111 -14.81 0.59 9.04
CA VAL A 111 -14.76 -0.78 8.49
C VAL A 111 -13.77 -1.65 9.26
N ALA A 112 -12.55 -1.17 9.50
CA ALA A 112 -11.54 -1.91 10.26
C ALA A 112 -11.99 -2.22 11.70
N LYS A 113 -12.56 -1.22 12.39
CA LYS A 113 -13.10 -1.36 13.75
C LYS A 113 -14.28 -2.34 13.77
N GLY A 114 -15.17 -2.27 12.79
CA GLY A 114 -16.26 -3.21 12.65
C GLY A 114 -15.77 -4.65 12.49
N ARG A 115 -14.74 -4.88 11.65
CA ARG A 115 -14.16 -6.22 11.45
C ARG A 115 -13.60 -6.79 12.75
N LEU A 116 -12.83 -5.99 13.49
CA LEU A 116 -12.31 -6.38 14.81
C LEU A 116 -13.44 -6.69 15.81
N THR A 117 -14.52 -5.90 15.78
CA THR A 117 -15.69 -6.08 16.64
C THR A 117 -16.36 -7.43 16.37
N VAL A 118 -16.57 -7.77 15.09
CA VAL A 118 -17.12 -9.07 14.71
C VAL A 118 -16.20 -10.21 15.13
N GLN A 119 -14.89 -10.09 14.89
CA GLN A 119 -13.90 -11.09 15.29
C GLN A 119 -13.92 -11.34 16.82
N LEU A 120 -14.07 -10.29 17.63
CA LEU A 120 -14.21 -10.40 19.09
C LEU A 120 -15.47 -11.18 19.50
N VAL A 121 -16.61 -10.91 18.85
CA VAL A 121 -17.88 -11.58 19.14
C VAL A 121 -17.88 -13.04 18.65
N THR A 122 -17.30 -13.30 17.48
CA THR A 122 -17.03 -14.64 16.96
C THR A 122 -16.17 -15.44 17.94
N TRP A 123 -15.09 -14.84 18.45
CA TRP A 123 -14.23 -15.46 19.45
C TRP A 123 -14.98 -15.78 20.76
N LEU A 124 -15.85 -14.88 21.23
CA LEU A 124 -16.64 -15.07 22.46
C LEU A 124 -17.68 -16.19 22.31
N THR A 125 -18.42 -16.19 21.22
CA THR A 125 -19.56 -17.10 21.01
C THR A 125 -19.14 -18.46 20.43
N GLY A 126 -17.93 -18.56 19.88
CA GLY A 126 -17.44 -19.75 19.19
C GLY A 126 -18.14 -20.01 17.85
N GLY A 127 -18.96 -19.07 17.36
CA GLY A 127 -19.68 -19.18 16.09
C GLY A 127 -18.94 -18.50 14.94
N GLU A 128 -19.03 -19.04 13.72
CA GLU A 128 -18.56 -18.37 12.51
C GLU A 128 -19.54 -17.26 12.11
N THR A 129 -19.11 -16.01 12.20
CA THR A 129 -19.87 -14.88 11.64
C THR A 129 -19.19 -14.44 10.35
N VAL A 130 -19.68 -14.94 9.22
CA VAL A 130 -19.17 -14.53 7.90
C VAL A 130 -19.80 -13.18 7.55
N VAL A 131 -19.00 -12.12 7.55
CA VAL A 131 -19.44 -10.80 7.07
C VAL A 131 -18.90 -10.56 5.68
N SER A 132 -19.82 -10.46 4.73
CA SER A 132 -19.50 -10.42 3.30
C SER A 132 -19.45 -9.01 2.72
N SER A 133 -19.96 -8.00 3.42
CA SER A 133 -19.94 -6.60 2.96
C SER A 133 -19.80 -5.57 4.09
N PRO A 134 -19.33 -4.34 3.79
CA PRO A 134 -19.28 -3.24 4.76
C PRO A 134 -20.64 -2.85 5.34
N GLU A 135 -21.72 -2.95 4.55
CA GLU A 135 -23.08 -2.59 5.01
C GLU A 135 -23.63 -3.62 5.99
N GLN A 136 -23.36 -4.91 5.73
CA GLN A 136 -23.69 -5.98 6.68
C GLN A 136 -22.88 -5.83 7.97
N LEU A 137 -21.61 -5.40 7.85
CA LEU A 137 -20.75 -5.15 9.00
C LEU A 137 -21.33 -4.07 9.92
N GLU A 138 -21.76 -2.95 9.34
CA GLU A 138 -22.35 -1.83 10.09
C GLU A 138 -23.61 -2.25 10.85
N GLN A 139 -24.51 -3.00 10.19
CA GLN A 139 -25.73 -3.53 10.83
C GLN A 139 -25.41 -4.44 12.03
N VAL A 140 -24.41 -5.32 11.89
CA VAL A 140 -24.00 -6.23 12.97
C VAL A 140 -23.39 -5.46 14.14
N VAL A 141 -22.60 -4.41 13.86
CA VAL A 141 -21.92 -3.59 14.87
C VAL A 141 -22.91 -2.71 15.64
N GLU A 142 -23.94 -2.19 14.98
CA GLU A 142 -24.95 -1.34 15.63
C GLU A 142 -25.96 -2.10 16.49
N ASP A 143 -26.07 -3.43 16.33
CA ASP A 143 -26.94 -4.27 17.15
C ASP A 143 -26.61 -4.13 18.66
N PRO A 144 -27.60 -3.80 19.51
CA PRO A 144 -27.40 -3.68 20.95
C PRO A 144 -26.85 -4.97 21.59
N GLY A 145 -27.25 -6.14 21.08
CA GLY A 145 -26.75 -7.44 21.54
C GLY A 145 -25.27 -7.65 21.21
N THR A 146 -24.80 -7.17 20.05
CA THR A 146 -23.37 -7.13 19.71
C THR A 146 -22.59 -6.26 20.68
N LYS A 147 -23.07 -5.05 21.00
CA LYS A 147 -22.39 -4.14 21.96
C LYS A 147 -22.21 -4.78 23.34
N VAL A 148 -23.26 -5.45 23.85
CA VAL A 148 -23.16 -6.19 25.13
C VAL A 148 -22.12 -7.32 25.05
N ARG A 149 -22.12 -8.10 23.97
CA ARG A 149 -21.15 -9.19 23.74
C ARG A 149 -19.72 -8.66 23.64
N VAL A 150 -19.50 -7.48 23.08
CA VAL A 150 -18.17 -6.85 23.01
C VAL A 150 -17.64 -6.52 24.40
N HIS A 151 -18.46 -5.91 25.26
CA HIS A 151 -18.06 -5.64 26.65
C HIS A 151 -17.75 -6.93 27.42
N GLU A 152 -18.54 -7.99 27.23
CA GLU A 152 -18.27 -9.29 27.81
C GLU A 152 -16.94 -9.89 27.30
N ALA A 153 -16.68 -9.79 25.99
CA ALA A 153 -15.44 -10.25 25.39
C ALA A 153 -14.22 -9.51 25.98
N PHE A 154 -14.30 -8.19 26.18
CA PHE A 154 -13.24 -7.41 26.83
C PHE A 154 -12.92 -7.93 28.23
N ARG A 155 -13.92 -8.17 29.07
CA ARG A 155 -13.71 -8.74 30.41
C ARG A 155 -13.05 -10.12 30.38
N MET A 156 -13.48 -10.98 29.45
CA MET A 156 -12.90 -12.32 29.33
C MET A 156 -11.45 -12.29 28.84
N ILE A 157 -11.14 -11.41 27.89
CA ILE A 157 -9.77 -11.22 27.39
C ILE A 157 -8.88 -10.64 28.49
N ALA A 158 -9.35 -9.64 29.21
CA ALA A 158 -8.68 -9.03 30.35
C ALA A 158 -8.23 -10.08 31.38
N ASN A 159 -9.17 -10.94 31.78
CA ASN A 159 -8.91 -12.02 32.72
C ASN A 159 -7.88 -13.02 32.17
N ARG A 160 -7.95 -13.37 30.88
CA ARG A 160 -7.00 -14.31 30.24
C ARG A 160 -5.61 -13.74 30.04
N LEU A 161 -5.49 -12.42 29.84
CA LEU A 161 -4.21 -11.74 29.66
C LEU A 161 -3.58 -11.28 30.99
N SER A 162 -4.31 -11.41 32.10
CA SER A 162 -3.84 -10.99 33.44
C SER A 162 -3.34 -9.55 33.46
N LEU A 163 -4.05 -8.66 32.76
CA LEU A 163 -3.71 -7.23 32.69
C LEU A 163 -3.94 -6.57 34.05
N ALA A 164 -3.05 -5.66 34.42
CA ALA A 164 -3.13 -4.88 35.66
C ALA A 164 -3.70 -3.49 35.36
N GLY A 165 -4.60 -2.97 36.23
CA GLY A 165 -5.21 -1.64 36.04
C GLY A 165 -6.68 -1.71 35.63
N ASP A 166 -7.13 -0.83 34.74
CA ASP A 166 -8.43 -0.92 34.07
C ASP A 166 -8.27 -1.65 32.72
N PRO A 167 -8.56 -2.95 32.67
CA PRO A 167 -8.25 -3.75 31.51
C PRO A 167 -9.30 -3.58 30.38
N GLU A 168 -10.50 -3.07 30.67
CA GLU A 168 -11.45 -2.72 29.62
C GLU A 168 -10.95 -1.50 28.84
N GLU A 169 -10.41 -0.49 29.54
CA GLU A 169 -9.80 0.68 28.91
C GLU A 169 -8.55 0.31 28.09
N GLU A 170 -7.66 -0.52 28.65
CA GLU A 170 -6.43 -0.94 27.96
C GLU A 170 -6.72 -1.73 26.68
N ILE A 171 -7.66 -2.69 26.74
CA ILE A 171 -8.08 -3.45 25.56
C ILE A 171 -8.74 -2.53 24.54
N GLY A 172 -9.59 -1.60 24.97
CA GLY A 172 -10.19 -0.59 24.11
C GLY A 172 -9.15 0.22 23.33
N LEU A 173 -8.11 0.69 24.01
CA LEU A 173 -6.99 1.41 23.39
C LEU A 173 -6.21 0.55 22.38
N HIS A 174 -5.97 -0.72 22.69
CA HIS A 174 -5.31 -1.65 21.77
C HIS A 174 -6.16 -1.93 20.52
N ILE A 175 -7.46 -2.14 20.68
CA ILE A 175 -8.38 -2.32 19.56
C ILE A 175 -8.43 -1.06 18.70
N ASP A 176 -8.48 0.13 19.29
CA ASP A 176 -8.49 1.38 18.53
C ASP A 176 -7.17 1.61 17.76
N LYS A 177 -6.02 1.25 18.35
CA LYS A 177 -4.72 1.30 17.66
C LYS A 177 -4.66 0.29 16.51
N LEU A 178 -5.14 -0.94 16.71
CA LEU A 178 -5.23 -1.94 15.63
C LEU A 178 -6.15 -1.48 14.51
N ALA A 179 -7.31 -0.94 14.85
CA ALA A 179 -8.25 -0.39 13.86
C ALA A 179 -7.62 0.74 13.05
N LYS A 180 -6.80 1.61 13.67
CA LYS A 180 -6.05 2.66 12.96
C LYS A 180 -5.06 2.06 11.97
N GLU A 181 -4.25 1.07 12.36
CA GLU A 181 -3.30 0.46 11.41
C GLU A 181 -4.02 -0.32 10.29
N LEU A 182 -5.08 -1.05 10.62
CA LEU A 182 -5.89 -1.80 9.65
C LEU A 182 -6.69 -0.90 8.71
N SER A 183 -7.02 0.33 9.11
CA SER A 183 -7.72 1.28 8.24
C SER A 183 -6.93 1.58 6.96
N TYR A 184 -5.60 1.58 7.02
CA TYR A 184 -4.74 1.66 5.84
C TYR A 184 -4.88 0.42 4.96
N VAL A 185 -4.93 -0.77 5.54
CA VAL A 185 -5.18 -2.00 4.78
C VAL A 185 -6.56 -1.96 4.10
N GLU A 186 -7.59 -1.45 4.78
CA GLU A 186 -8.93 -1.31 4.19
C GLU A 186 -8.98 -0.29 3.05
N ALA A 187 -8.21 0.81 3.13
CA ALA A 187 -8.08 1.75 2.01
C ALA A 187 -7.37 1.10 0.80
N LEU A 188 -6.33 0.30 1.05
CA LEU A 188 -5.67 -0.47 0.00
C LEU A 188 -6.59 -1.53 -0.60
N ARG A 189 -7.44 -2.15 0.22
CA ARG A 189 -8.44 -3.14 -0.23
C ARG A 189 -9.42 -2.50 -1.20
N GLU A 190 -9.96 -1.33 -0.87
CA GLU A 190 -10.82 -0.59 -1.80
C GLU A 190 -10.11 -0.27 -3.11
N ARG A 191 -8.87 0.22 -3.05
CA ARG A 191 -8.07 0.49 -4.25
C ARG A 191 -7.85 -0.77 -5.09
N ALA A 192 -7.59 -1.90 -4.45
CA ALA A 192 -7.41 -3.19 -5.12
C ALA A 192 -8.67 -3.65 -5.86
N LEU A 193 -9.88 -3.28 -5.40
CA LEU A 193 -11.11 -3.57 -6.14
C LEU A 193 -11.11 -2.94 -7.55
N ALA A 194 -10.39 -1.84 -7.76
CA ALA A 194 -10.23 -1.24 -9.09
C ALA A 194 -9.46 -2.17 -10.05
N LEU A 195 -8.63 -3.10 -9.56
CA LEU A 195 -7.96 -4.09 -10.40
C LEU A 195 -8.95 -5.09 -11.03
N HIS A 196 -10.11 -5.30 -10.40
CA HIS A 196 -11.18 -6.07 -11.03
C HIS A 196 -11.71 -5.38 -12.30
N LYS A 197 -11.66 -4.04 -12.39
CA LYS A 197 -12.02 -3.33 -13.63
C LYS A 197 -11.06 -3.62 -14.76
N VAL A 198 -9.76 -3.75 -14.47
CA VAL A 198 -8.76 -4.18 -15.46
C VAL A 198 -9.07 -5.59 -15.96
N ARG A 199 -9.34 -6.54 -15.04
CA ARG A 199 -9.68 -7.93 -15.41
C ARG A 199 -10.96 -8.01 -16.24
N GLN A 200 -12.04 -7.40 -15.77
CA GLN A 200 -13.33 -7.35 -16.49
C GLN A 200 -13.20 -6.65 -17.84
N GLY A 201 -12.41 -5.57 -17.90
CA GLY A 201 -12.11 -4.85 -19.12
C GLY A 201 -11.38 -5.70 -20.15
N LEU A 202 -10.35 -6.45 -19.75
CA LEU A 202 -9.64 -7.40 -20.61
C LEU A 202 -10.54 -8.56 -21.07
N GLU A 203 -11.39 -9.09 -20.20
CA GLU A 203 -12.39 -10.13 -20.57
C GLU A 203 -13.38 -9.61 -21.61
N THR A 204 -13.84 -8.37 -21.45
CA THR A 204 -14.78 -7.73 -22.37
C THR A 204 -14.09 -7.43 -23.71
N ALA A 205 -12.87 -6.88 -23.68
CA ALA A 205 -12.05 -6.68 -24.87
C ALA A 205 -11.81 -7.99 -25.63
N HIS A 206 -11.56 -9.10 -24.92
CA HIS A 206 -11.40 -10.42 -25.54
C HIS A 206 -12.64 -10.84 -26.35
N ARG A 207 -13.85 -10.52 -25.86
CA ARG A 207 -15.11 -10.80 -26.56
C ARG A 207 -15.31 -9.87 -27.76
N ILE A 208 -14.97 -8.58 -27.63
CA ILE A 208 -15.06 -7.58 -28.70
C ILE A 208 -14.15 -7.94 -29.88
N TYR A 209 -12.89 -8.25 -29.60
CA TYR A 209 -11.85 -8.52 -30.61
C TYR A 209 -11.76 -10.01 -30.98
N LYS A 210 -12.81 -10.81 -30.73
CA LYS A 210 -12.79 -12.28 -30.93
C LYS A 210 -12.41 -12.74 -32.35
N ALA A 211 -12.69 -11.92 -33.37
CA ALA A 211 -12.40 -12.19 -34.77
C ALA A 211 -10.99 -11.75 -35.21
N GLU A 212 -10.32 -10.91 -34.42
CA GLU A 212 -9.02 -10.32 -34.74
C GLU A 212 -7.92 -11.11 -34.04
N ARG A 213 -7.39 -12.13 -34.74
CA ARG A 213 -6.47 -13.11 -34.16
C ARG A 213 -5.29 -12.48 -33.41
N MET A 214 -4.59 -11.51 -34.01
CA MET A 214 -3.41 -10.88 -33.40
C MET A 214 -3.77 -10.14 -32.11
N VAL A 215 -4.86 -9.36 -32.14
CA VAL A 215 -5.34 -8.58 -30.98
C VAL A 215 -5.80 -9.51 -29.86
N LYS A 216 -6.51 -10.58 -30.22
CA LYS A 216 -6.94 -11.63 -29.28
C LYS A 216 -5.76 -12.28 -28.57
N GLU A 217 -4.70 -12.65 -29.30
CA GLU A 217 -3.49 -13.24 -28.72
C GLU A 217 -2.79 -12.27 -27.75
N GLU A 218 -2.77 -10.97 -28.05
CA GLU A 218 -2.23 -9.94 -27.14
C GLU A 218 -3.07 -9.78 -25.87
N ILE A 219 -4.40 -9.81 -25.97
CA ILE A 219 -5.30 -9.77 -24.81
C ILE A 219 -5.08 -10.99 -23.91
N VAL A 220 -4.94 -12.19 -24.49
CA VAL A 220 -4.66 -13.40 -23.70
C VAL A 220 -3.32 -13.26 -22.96
N ARG A 221 -2.28 -12.73 -23.60
CA ARG A 221 -1.00 -12.45 -22.92
C ARG A 221 -1.17 -11.48 -21.75
N MET A 222 -1.94 -10.40 -21.92
CA MET A 222 -2.24 -9.47 -20.82
C MET A 222 -2.96 -10.16 -19.67
N GLN A 223 -3.99 -10.96 -19.94
CA GLN A 223 -4.70 -11.73 -18.92
C GLN A 223 -3.75 -12.65 -18.15
N THR A 224 -2.89 -13.39 -18.86
CA THR A 224 -1.88 -14.27 -18.24
C THR A 224 -0.88 -13.52 -17.37
N LEU A 225 -0.36 -12.37 -17.84
CA LEU A 225 0.63 -11.58 -17.10
C LEU A 225 0.02 -10.88 -15.86
N SER A 226 -1.25 -10.49 -15.94
CA SER A 226 -1.94 -9.80 -14.83
C SER A 226 -2.38 -10.75 -13.70
N LEU A 227 -2.59 -12.03 -13.98
CA LEU A 227 -3.21 -12.95 -13.01
C LEU A 227 -2.33 -13.17 -11.76
N PRO A 228 -1.03 -13.51 -11.87
CA PRO A 228 -0.19 -13.75 -10.70
C PRO A 228 -0.08 -12.55 -9.73
N PRO A 229 0.23 -11.31 -10.16
CA PRO A 229 0.34 -10.20 -9.22
C PRO A 229 -0.99 -9.82 -8.56
N ILE A 230 -2.13 -10.01 -9.24
CA ILE A 230 -3.45 -9.78 -8.64
C ILE A 230 -3.76 -10.86 -7.59
N ALA A 231 -3.48 -12.14 -7.90
CA ALA A 231 -3.66 -13.23 -6.95
C ALA A 231 -2.74 -13.10 -5.72
N ASP A 232 -1.50 -12.62 -5.89
CA ASP A 232 -0.60 -12.34 -4.77
C ASP A 232 -1.15 -11.26 -3.83
N LEU A 233 -1.74 -10.18 -4.39
CA LEU A 233 -2.42 -9.15 -3.59
C LEU A 233 -3.61 -9.72 -2.81
N GLU A 234 -4.48 -10.51 -3.47
CA GLU A 234 -5.63 -11.17 -2.83
C GLU A 234 -5.17 -12.08 -1.68
N SER A 235 -4.10 -12.86 -1.88
CA SER A 235 -3.51 -13.72 -0.86
C SER A 235 -2.98 -12.93 0.34
N ARG A 236 -2.30 -11.79 0.11
CA ARG A 236 -1.81 -10.91 1.17
C ARG A 236 -2.93 -10.33 2.03
N PHE A 237 -4.03 -9.89 1.42
CA PHE A 237 -5.21 -9.44 2.17
C PHE A 237 -5.78 -10.58 3.03
N ALA A 238 -5.90 -11.79 2.46
CA ALA A 238 -6.36 -12.96 3.20
C ALA A 238 -5.44 -13.31 4.38
N GLN A 239 -4.13 -13.11 4.25
CA GLN A 239 -3.17 -13.32 5.33
C GLN A 239 -3.36 -12.32 6.48
N VAL A 240 -3.64 -11.05 6.19
CA VAL A 240 -3.99 -10.05 7.22
C VAL A 240 -5.30 -10.45 7.91
N ASP A 241 -6.31 -10.86 7.14
CA ASP A 241 -7.60 -11.27 7.69
C ASP A 241 -7.48 -12.50 8.60
N ALA A 242 -6.67 -13.49 8.20
CA ALA A 242 -6.41 -14.67 9.00
C ALA A 242 -5.71 -14.32 10.33
N GLN A 243 -4.68 -13.48 10.29
CA GLN A 243 -3.95 -13.09 11.49
C GLN A 243 -4.78 -12.22 12.43
N THR A 244 -5.59 -11.30 11.90
CA THR A 244 -6.50 -10.49 12.71
C THR A 244 -7.65 -11.31 13.33
N GLY A 245 -8.05 -12.41 12.67
CA GLY A 245 -9.02 -13.37 13.21
C GLY A 245 -8.57 -14.01 14.53
N GLU A 246 -7.26 -14.12 14.79
CA GLU A 246 -6.70 -14.61 16.05
C GLU A 246 -6.54 -13.48 17.10
N ILE A 247 -7.64 -12.81 17.46
CA ILE A 247 -7.61 -11.57 18.26
C ILE A 247 -6.87 -11.70 19.61
N LEU A 248 -6.93 -12.86 20.26
CA LEU A 248 -6.14 -13.11 21.48
C LEU A 248 -4.64 -13.10 21.24
N ALA A 249 -4.19 -13.70 20.13
CA ALA A 249 -2.77 -13.71 19.75
C ALA A 249 -2.33 -12.30 19.35
N MET A 250 -3.21 -11.56 18.66
CA MET A 250 -3.01 -10.15 18.33
C MET A 250 -2.72 -9.30 19.56
N LEU A 251 -3.58 -9.39 20.57
CA LEU A 251 -3.46 -8.61 21.81
C LEU A 251 -2.28 -9.08 22.68
N ARG A 252 -1.99 -10.39 22.75
CA ARG A 252 -0.87 -10.92 23.55
C ARG A 252 0.49 -10.45 23.04
N LYS A 253 0.66 -10.35 21.72
CA LYS A 253 1.92 -9.91 21.08
C LYS A 253 1.71 -8.58 20.35
N PHE A 254 1.08 -7.63 21.04
CA PHE A 254 0.56 -6.40 20.45
C PHE A 254 1.57 -5.65 19.55
N ASP A 255 2.73 -5.28 20.08
CA ASP A 255 3.72 -4.50 19.33
C ASP A 255 4.30 -5.25 18.12
N GLN A 256 4.49 -6.57 18.27
CA GLN A 256 4.93 -7.42 17.16
C GLN A 256 3.88 -7.46 16.04
N ASN A 257 2.60 -7.57 16.42
CA ASN A 257 1.51 -7.59 15.45
C ASN A 257 1.25 -6.23 14.80
N ILE A 258 1.44 -5.12 15.51
CA ILE A 258 1.41 -3.77 14.93
C ILE A 258 2.52 -3.63 13.87
N SER A 259 3.74 -4.08 14.19
CA SER A 259 4.87 -4.05 13.26
C SER A 259 4.57 -4.89 12.01
N TYR A 260 4.03 -6.09 12.20
CA TYR A 260 3.61 -6.96 11.11
C TYR A 260 2.52 -6.31 10.22
N ILE A 261 1.48 -5.70 10.81
CA ILE A 261 0.42 -5.02 10.04
C ILE A 261 1.02 -3.89 9.21
N ARG A 262 1.95 -3.12 9.77
CA ARG A 262 2.65 -2.03 9.06
C ARG A 262 3.48 -2.56 7.90
N GLU A 263 4.24 -3.63 8.10
CA GLU A 263 5.00 -4.28 7.02
C GLU A 263 4.09 -4.77 5.90
N MET A 264 2.96 -5.40 6.24
CA MET A 264 2.01 -5.88 5.24
C MET A 264 1.29 -4.73 4.52
N ARG A 265 0.90 -3.68 5.24
CA ARG A 265 0.37 -2.43 4.66
C ARG A 265 1.35 -1.86 3.65
N ASP A 266 2.62 -1.76 4.01
CA ASP A 266 3.68 -1.20 3.17
C ASP A 266 3.91 -2.04 1.91
N ASP A 267 3.86 -3.36 2.04
CA ASP A 267 3.98 -4.29 0.93
C ASP A 267 2.80 -4.24 -0.04
N LEU A 268 1.58 -4.19 0.50
CA LEU A 268 0.36 -4.02 -0.27
C LEU A 268 0.40 -2.68 -1.02
N HIS A 269 0.79 -1.61 -0.34
CA HIS A 269 0.91 -0.28 -0.93
C HIS A 269 1.94 -0.27 -2.07
N GLN A 270 3.14 -0.81 -1.83
CA GLN A 270 4.20 -0.94 -2.84
C GLN A 270 3.75 -1.76 -4.06
N SER A 271 3.00 -2.82 -3.83
CA SER A 271 2.50 -3.70 -4.90
C SER A 271 1.40 -3.04 -5.72
N LEU A 272 0.58 -2.17 -5.10
CA LEU A 272 -0.50 -1.45 -5.74
C LEU A 272 -0.05 -0.17 -6.47
N LEU A 273 0.96 0.53 -5.95
CA LEU A 273 1.38 1.83 -6.46
C LEU A 273 1.67 1.87 -7.98
N PRO A 274 2.34 0.87 -8.59
CA PRO A 274 2.59 0.88 -10.03
C PRO A 274 1.31 0.77 -10.88
N TRP A 275 0.26 0.11 -10.39
CA TRP A 275 -0.98 -0.10 -11.15
C TRP A 275 -1.70 1.19 -11.48
N ASP A 276 -1.43 2.26 -10.75
CA ASP A 276 -1.99 3.58 -11.01
C ASP A 276 -1.69 4.10 -12.42
N GLU A 277 -0.59 3.64 -13.03
CA GLU A 277 -0.23 3.99 -14.40
C GLU A 277 -1.30 3.56 -15.42
N VAL A 278 -2.01 2.47 -15.14
CA VAL A 278 -3.01 1.88 -16.05
C VAL A 278 -4.43 1.99 -15.50
N LEU A 279 -4.61 2.08 -14.18
CA LEU A 279 -5.92 2.09 -13.52
C LEU A 279 -6.80 3.25 -13.97
N ASP A 280 -6.25 4.46 -14.08
CA ASP A 280 -7.00 5.65 -14.51
C ASP A 280 -7.69 5.40 -15.87
N GLY A 281 -6.94 4.85 -16.83
CA GLY A 281 -7.47 4.51 -18.15
C GLY A 281 -8.59 3.47 -18.10
N TRP A 282 -8.46 2.42 -17.27
CA TRP A 282 -9.51 1.40 -17.12
C TRP A 282 -10.73 1.87 -16.33
N LEU A 283 -10.63 2.96 -15.58
CA LEU A 283 -11.76 3.59 -14.88
C LEU A 283 -12.50 4.60 -15.77
N THR A 284 -11.82 5.24 -16.72
CA THR A 284 -12.41 6.30 -17.54
C THR A 284 -12.82 5.86 -18.95
N VAL A 285 -12.09 4.93 -19.57
CA VAL A 285 -12.33 4.52 -20.96
C VAL A 285 -13.47 3.51 -21.03
N THR A 286 -14.45 3.79 -21.88
CA THR A 286 -15.53 2.85 -22.19
C THR A 286 -14.97 1.64 -22.95
N VAL A 287 -15.32 0.43 -22.50
CA VAL A 287 -14.82 -0.81 -23.11
C VAL A 287 -15.66 -1.17 -24.33
N GLU A 288 -15.42 -0.46 -25.42
CA GLU A 288 -16.00 -0.69 -26.74
C GLU A 288 -14.93 -0.57 -27.83
N LYS A 289 -15.21 -1.12 -29.02
CA LYS A 289 -14.25 -1.11 -30.12
C LYS A 289 -13.93 0.33 -30.54
N SER A 290 -12.74 0.80 -30.19
CA SER A 290 -12.34 2.20 -30.34
C SER A 290 -10.81 2.34 -30.35
N PRO A 291 -10.26 3.39 -31.01
CA PRO A 291 -8.83 3.71 -30.92
C PRO A 291 -8.35 3.92 -29.48
N GLU A 292 -9.22 4.45 -28.60
CA GLU A 292 -8.94 4.70 -27.19
C GLU A 292 -8.73 3.39 -26.41
N LEU A 293 -9.58 2.39 -26.65
CA LEU A 293 -9.43 1.06 -26.04
C LEU A 293 -8.15 0.37 -26.54
N GLU A 294 -7.82 0.49 -27.83
CA GLU A 294 -6.58 -0.07 -28.39
C GLU A 294 -5.33 0.60 -27.78
N ALA A 295 -5.35 1.91 -27.58
CA ALA A 295 -4.28 2.64 -26.91
C ALA A 295 -4.16 2.23 -25.43
N LEU A 296 -5.28 2.05 -24.73
CA LEU A 296 -5.29 1.55 -23.35
C LEU A 296 -4.73 0.12 -23.25
N MET A 297 -5.11 -0.76 -24.18
CA MET A 297 -4.59 -2.12 -24.27
C MET A 297 -3.07 -2.14 -24.48
N LYS A 298 -2.55 -1.35 -25.42
CA LYS A 298 -1.09 -1.24 -25.66
C LYS A 298 -0.33 -0.77 -24.42
N ARG A 299 -0.84 0.27 -23.74
CA ARG A 299 -0.25 0.75 -22.47
C ARG A 299 -0.27 -0.34 -21.41
N THR A 300 -1.39 -1.06 -21.27
CA THR A 300 -1.55 -2.17 -20.33
C THR A 300 -0.58 -3.31 -20.62
N TYR A 301 -0.42 -3.69 -21.89
CA TYR A 301 0.55 -4.71 -22.28
C TYR A 301 1.99 -4.30 -21.95
N HIS A 302 2.38 -3.06 -22.28
CA HIS A 302 3.73 -2.56 -21.97
C HIS A 302 4.00 -2.57 -20.46
N PHE A 303 3.05 -2.06 -19.66
CA PHE A 303 3.11 -2.10 -18.20
C PHE A 303 3.29 -3.52 -17.67
N LEU A 304 2.45 -4.47 -18.12
CA LEU A 304 2.47 -5.86 -17.66
C LEU A 304 3.75 -6.59 -18.10
N ALA A 305 4.18 -6.42 -19.35
CA ALA A 305 5.37 -7.08 -19.87
C ALA A 305 6.65 -6.58 -19.20
N LYS A 306 6.73 -5.28 -18.91
CA LYS A 306 7.86 -4.68 -18.20
C LYS A 306 7.96 -5.20 -16.77
N ARG A 307 6.85 -5.26 -16.03
CA ARG A 307 6.86 -5.51 -14.58
C ARG A 307 6.65 -6.97 -14.18
N TYR A 308 5.95 -7.76 -15.00
CA TYR A 308 5.45 -9.09 -14.62
C TYR A 308 5.77 -10.18 -15.64
N SER A 309 6.67 -9.93 -16.59
CA SER A 309 7.21 -10.99 -17.44
C SER A 309 7.85 -12.11 -16.60
N GLN A 310 7.83 -13.36 -17.09
CA GLN A 310 8.35 -14.52 -16.37
C GLN A 310 9.81 -14.36 -15.91
N ALA A 311 10.64 -13.62 -16.68
CA ALA A 311 12.01 -13.29 -16.29
C ALA A 311 12.10 -12.37 -15.05
N THR A 312 11.07 -11.55 -14.83
CA THR A 312 10.96 -10.64 -13.67
C THR A 312 10.34 -11.34 -12.46
N GLN A 313 9.43 -12.30 -12.67
CA GLN A 313 8.81 -13.10 -11.60
C GLN A 313 9.84 -13.91 -10.79
N TRP A 314 10.97 -14.33 -11.39
CA TRP A 314 12.06 -15.00 -10.67
C TRP A 314 12.81 -14.07 -9.68
N ARG A 315 12.67 -12.74 -9.79
CA ARG A 315 13.24 -11.77 -8.84
C ARG A 315 12.32 -11.44 -7.66
N LEU A 316 11.00 -11.61 -7.82
CA LEU A 316 10.01 -11.34 -6.77
C LEU A 316 9.67 -12.60 -5.95
N ALA A 317 9.71 -13.78 -6.56
CA ALA A 317 9.49 -15.07 -5.88
C ALA A 317 10.60 -15.42 -4.87
N THR A 318 11.72 -14.70 -4.88
CA THR A 318 12.82 -14.83 -3.91
C THR A 318 12.71 -13.89 -2.73
N ARG A 319 11.65 -13.07 -2.63
CA ARG A 319 11.38 -12.28 -1.43
C ARG A 319 10.67 -13.17 -0.41
N PRO A 320 11.33 -13.59 0.69
CA PRO A 320 10.67 -14.38 1.72
C PRO A 320 9.53 -13.56 2.33
N ALA A 321 8.44 -14.22 2.70
CA ALA A 321 7.44 -13.64 3.59
C ALA A 321 8.14 -13.09 4.85
N PRO A 322 7.70 -11.95 5.40
CA PRO A 322 8.21 -11.49 6.68
C PRO A 322 8.08 -12.63 7.71
N LYS A 323 9.14 -12.85 8.47
CA LYS A 323 9.24 -13.93 9.47
C LYS A 323 8.51 -13.56 10.75
#